data_AF-A0A1Q9TQJ7-F1
#
_entry.id   AF-A0A1Q9TQJ7-F1
#
_cell.length_a   1.000
_cell.length_b   1.000
_cell.length_c   1.000
_cell.angle_alpha   90.00
_cell.angle_beta   90.00
_cell.angle_gamma   90.00
#
_symmetry.space_group_name_H-M   'P 1'
#
loop_
_entity.id
_entity.type
_entity.pdbx_description
1 polymer ?
#
loop_
_entity_poly.entity_id
_entity_poly.type
_entity_poly.pdbx_seq_one_letter_code
_entity_poly.pdbx_strand_id
1 'polypeptide(L)' 'MTETVIRARCLLLFGEWAEVTIPERDYTNPVRVDAAALAAEVGLDDVADLPGRELEVTFAGTPADPVLSGWRLAE' A
#
# COMPACT_ATOMS: atom_id res chain seq x y z
N MET A 1 -14.73 -9.57 -11.64
CA MET A 1 -14.08 -8.33 -11.16
C MET A 1 -12.72 -8.30 -11.82
N THR A 2 -12.35 -7.20 -12.47
CA THR A 2 -11.06 -7.10 -13.16
C THR A 2 -10.01 -6.73 -12.13
N GLU A 3 -8.96 -7.55 -12.01
CA GLU A 3 -7.80 -7.26 -11.19
C GLU A 3 -6.79 -6.48 -12.03
N THR A 4 -6.12 -5.49 -11.46
CA THR A 4 -5.11 -4.69 -12.16
C THR A 4 -3.97 -4.36 -11.23
N VAL A 5 -2.74 -4.47 -11.72
CA VAL A 5 -1.56 -4.03 -10.97
C VAL A 5 -1.43 -2.52 -11.12
N ILE A 6 -1.37 -1.82 -9.99
CA ILE A 6 -1.24 -0.36 -9.93
C ILE A 6 -0.04 0.04 -9.08
N ARG A 7 0.44 1.27 -9.29
CA ARG A 7 1.47 1.88 -8.44
C ARG A 7 0.82 2.43 -7.18
N ALA A 8 1.49 2.23 -6.06
CA ALA A 8 1.10 2.75 -4.77
C ALA A 8 2.32 3.40 -4.09
N ARG A 9 2.09 4.20 -3.05
CA ARG A 9 3.17 4.81 -2.27
C ARG A 9 2.81 4.82 -0.80
N CYS A 10 3.69 4.31 0.04
CA CYS A 10 3.56 4.48 1.47
C CYS A 10 3.95 5.92 1.83
N LEU A 11 3.02 6.71 2.37
CA LEU A 11 3.27 8.09 2.79
C LEU A 11 3.95 8.14 4.14
N LEU A 12 3.38 7.46 5.12
CA LEU A 12 3.78 7.52 6.52
C LEU A 12 3.30 6.30 7.30
N LEU A 13 3.86 6.15 8.50
CA LEU A 13 3.36 5.24 9.52
C LEU A 13 2.50 6.03 10.52
N PHE A 14 1.37 5.45 10.91
CA PHE A 14 0.48 5.98 11.93
C PHE A 14 0.11 4.87 12.91
N GLY A 15 0.88 4.77 14.00
CA GLY A 15 0.76 3.65 14.93
C GLY A 15 1.18 2.34 14.26
N GLU A 16 0.27 1.35 14.25
CA GLU A 16 0.46 0.05 13.58
C GLU A 16 0.17 0.09 12.07
N TRP A 17 -0.35 1.21 11.56
CA TRP A 17 -0.82 1.34 10.18
C TRP A 17 0.22 2.01 9.28
N ALA A 18 0.33 1.52 8.05
CA ALA A 18 0.93 2.25 6.95
C ALA A 18 -0.19 2.95 6.15
N GLU A 19 -0.05 4.26 5.94
CA GLU A 19 -0.94 5.02 5.06
C GLU A 19 -0.38 5.02 3.64
N VAL A 20 -1.13 4.42 2.72
CA VAL A 20 -0.72 4.18 1.34
C VAL A 20 -1.64 4.92 0.38
N THR A 21 -1.07 5.66 -0.57
CA THR A 21 -1.81 6.24 -1.68
C THR A 21 -1.82 5.29 -2.86
N ILE A 22 -2.94 5.28 -3.58
CA ILE A 22 -3.13 4.63 -4.88
C ILE A 22 -3.74 5.67 -5.85
N PRO A 23 -3.74 5.47 -7.18
CA PRO A 23 -4.34 6.40 -8.14
C PRO A 23 -5.74 6.89 -7.78
N GLU A 24 -6.53 6.04 -7.13
CA GLU A 24 -7.91 6.30 -6.72
C GLU A 24 -8.04 7.00 -5.36
N ARG A 25 -6.96 7.04 -4.56
CA ARG A 25 -6.94 7.54 -3.17
C ARG A 25 -5.64 8.26 -2.86
N ASP A 26 -5.73 9.57 -2.75
CA ASP A 26 -4.61 10.46 -2.46
C ASP A 26 -4.34 10.65 -0.95
N TYR A 27 -3.47 11.60 -0.64
CA TYR A 27 -3.04 11.90 0.74
C TYR A 27 -4.16 12.40 1.66
N THR A 28 -5.32 12.81 1.12
CA THR A 28 -6.47 13.24 1.92
C THR A 28 -7.36 12.06 2.34
N ASN A 29 -7.23 10.92 1.67
CA ASN A 29 -7.98 9.70 1.94
C ASN A 29 -7.15 8.44 1.65
N PRO A 30 -6.02 8.22 2.33
CA PRO A 30 -5.15 7.07 2.06
C PRO A 30 -5.79 5.75 2.48
N VAL A 31 -5.29 4.66 1.92
CA VAL A 31 -5.62 3.31 2.41
C VAL A 31 -4.73 3.00 3.61
N ARG A 32 -5.34 2.50 4.69
CA ARG A 32 -4.61 1.99 5.84
C ARG A 32 -4.45 0.49 5.72
N VAL A 33 -3.21 0.04 5.76
CA VAL A 33 -2.85 -1.38 5.83
C VAL A 33 -1.96 -1.62 7.03
N ASP A 34 -1.94 -2.85 7.53
CA ASP A 34 -1.05 -3.21 8.64
C ASP A 34 0.41 -3.04 8.19
N ALA A 35 1.18 -2.24 8.94
CA ALA A 35 2.54 -1.89 8.54
C ALA A 35 3.50 -3.10 8.63
N ALA A 36 3.33 -3.94 9.65
CA ALA A 36 4.20 -5.09 9.87
C ALA A 36 3.98 -6.17 8.79
N ALA A 37 2.73 -6.44 8.46
CA ALA A 37 2.37 -7.35 7.37
C ALA A 37 2.86 -6.82 6.02
N LEU A 38 2.68 -5.52 5.75
CA LEU A 38 3.17 -4.91 4.52
C LEU A 38 4.69 -5.02 4.39
N ALA A 39 5.44 -4.63 5.43
CA ALA A 39 6.91 -4.72 5.43
C ALA A 39 7.39 -6.15 5.18
N ALA A 40 6.79 -7.13 5.87
CA ALA A 40 7.12 -8.54 5.66
C ALA A 40 6.79 -9.02 4.24
N GLU A 41 5.64 -8.62 3.69
CA GLU A 41 5.21 -9.01 2.34
C GLU A 41 6.13 -8.43 1.26
N VAL A 42 6.60 -7.19 1.43
CA VAL A 42 7.50 -6.53 0.47
C VAL A 42 8.98 -6.82 0.71
N GLY A 43 9.32 -7.61 1.73
CA GLY A 43 10.70 -8.03 2.03
C GLY A 43 11.56 -6.98 2.73
N LEU A 44 10.97 -6.14 3.58
CA LEU A 44 11.69 -5.18 4.43
C LEU A 44 11.86 -5.73 5.85
N ASP A 45 13.02 -5.46 6.44
CA ASP A 45 13.37 -5.92 7.80
C ASP A 45 12.70 -5.06 8.91
N ASP A 46 12.43 -3.79 8.63
CA ASP A 46 11.80 -2.84 9.55
C ASP A 46 10.67 -2.07 8.87
N VAL A 47 9.57 -1.87 9.58
CA VAL A 47 8.46 -1.02 9.12
C VAL A 47 8.91 0.42 8.89
N ALA A 48 9.95 0.88 9.59
CA ALA A 48 10.55 2.20 9.42
C ALA A 48 11.10 2.45 8.00
N ASP A 49 11.33 1.40 7.21
CA ASP A 49 11.80 1.50 5.83
C ASP A 49 10.67 1.69 4.79
N LEU A 50 9.40 1.62 5.22
CA LEU A 50 8.23 1.78 4.35
C LEU A 50 7.98 3.23 3.88
N PRO A 51 8.03 4.27 4.74
CA PRO A 51 7.68 5.63 4.32
C PRO A 51 8.49 6.11 3.11
N GLY A 52 7.79 6.64 2.12
CA GLY A 52 8.36 7.11 0.87
C GLY A 52 8.58 6.04 -0.20
N ARG A 53 8.45 4.73 0.12
CA ARG A 53 8.60 3.66 -0.86
C ARG A 53 7.46 3.65 -1.87
N GLU A 54 7.83 3.45 -3.14
CA GLU A 54 6.91 3.10 -4.19
C GLU A 54 6.70 1.59 -4.19
N LEU A 55 5.45 1.18 -4.40
CA LEU A 55 5.00 -0.19 -4.33
C LEU A 55 4.20 -0.53 -5.58
N GLU A 56 4.15 -1.81 -5.92
CA GLU A 56 3.17 -2.37 -6.83
C GLU A 56 2.20 -3.24 -6.05
N VAL A 57 0.91 -3.13 -6.40
CA VAL A 57 -0.15 -3.86 -5.71
C VAL A 57 -1.24 -4.27 -6.69
N THR A 58 -1.81 -5.46 -6.49
CA THR A 58 -3.01 -5.88 -7.19
C THR A 58 -4.21 -5.19 -6.57
N PHE A 59 -4.92 -4.41 -7.38
CA PHE A 59 -6.18 -3.79 -7.04
C PHE A 59 -7.35 -4.59 -7.58
N ALA A 60 -8.34 -4.81 -6.73
CA ALA A 60 -9.68 -5.29 -7.07
C ALA A 60 -10.75 -4.46 -6.33
N GLY A 61 -12.01 -4.58 -6.75
CA GLY A 61 -13.13 -3.89 -6.10
C GLY A 61 -13.40 -2.49 -6.68
N THR A 62 -13.74 -1.53 -5.83
CA THR A 62 -14.10 -0.16 -6.24
C THR A 62 -13.23 0.88 -5.53
N PRO A 63 -13.10 2.11 -6.05
CA PRO A 63 -12.39 3.19 -5.33
C PRO A 63 -12.88 3.43 -3.89
N ALA A 64 -14.18 3.25 -3.66
CA ALA A 64 -14.81 3.40 -2.35
C ALA A 64 -14.54 2.21 -1.40
N ASP A 65 -14.23 1.04 -1.95
CA ASP A 65 -13.97 -0.19 -1.22
C ASP A 65 -12.89 -1.01 -1.95
N PRO A 66 -11.60 -0.59 -1.84
CA PRO A 66 -10.50 -1.23 -2.55
C PRO A 66 -10.07 -2.50 -1.83
N VAL A 67 -9.89 -3.58 -2.59
CA VAL A 67 -9.25 -4.81 -2.13
C VAL A 67 -7.84 -4.83 -2.70
N LEU A 68 -6.84 -4.75 -1.82
CA LEU A 68 -5.43 -4.66 -2.18
C LEU A 68 -4.70 -5.94 -1.76
N SER A 69 -3.91 -6.53 -2.66
CA SER A 69 -3.15 -7.76 -2.39
C SER A 69 -1.89 -7.89 -3.25
N GLY A 70 -0.96 -8.76 -2.85
CA GLY A 70 0.22 -9.08 -3.65
C GLY A 70 1.20 -7.92 -3.75
N TRP A 71 1.47 -7.29 -2.62
CA TRP A 71 2.33 -6.12 -2.49
C TRP A 71 3.78 -6.46 -2.86
N ARG A 72 4.44 -5.52 -3.54
CA ARG A 72 5.84 -5.64 -3.97
C ARG A 72 6.50 -4.27 -3.92
N LEU A 73 7.81 -4.22 -3.70
CA LEU A 73 8.55 -3.00 -4.01
C LEU A 73 8.49 -2.74 -5.51
N ALA A 74 8.24 -1.49 -5.88
CA ALA A 74 8.41 -1.04 -7.24
C ALA A 74 9.90 -0.97 -7.61
N GLU A 75 10.27 -1.49 -8.79
CA GLU A 75 11.57 -1.22 -9.42
C GLU A 75 11.72 0.26 -9.82
#